data_AF-A0A9R1C7T7-F1
#
_entry.id   AF-A0A9R1C7T7-F1
#
_cell.length_a   1.000
_cell.length_b   1.000
_cell.length_c   1.000
_cell.angle_alpha   90.00
_cell.angle_beta   90.00
_cell.angle_gamma   90.00
#
_symmetry.space_group_name_H-M   'P 1'
#
loop_
_entity.id
_entity.type
_entity.pdbx_description
1 polymer ?
#
loop_
_entity_poly.entity_id
_entity_poly.type
_entity_poly.pdbx_seq_one_letter_code
_entity_poly.pdbx_strand_id
1 'polypeptide(L)'
;MLNLELIDDLYASLPKERQKELITKLFNKSKQSMGYFHRTKDITLSKLEVLADFFGMPLDYFRQGNGFKAKNLQSNADGNTSLNMGLMMENKSLSMQVESMKTIIAAKDETIKAQNTVIQLFRAQMDNAVSRDSDRATTRGSDDGYYYI
;
A
#
# COMPACT_ATOMS: atom_id res chain seq x y z
N MET A 1 33.96 14.21 -6.91
CA MET A 1 32.97 15.15 -6.33
C MET A 1 31.60 14.50 -6.34
N LEU A 2 30.64 14.99 -5.55
CA LEU A 2 29.27 14.46 -5.47
C LEU A 2 28.32 15.23 -6.38
N ASN A 3 27.28 14.56 -6.86
CA ASN A 3 26.20 15.16 -7.60
C ASN A 3 25.15 15.73 -6.62
N LEU A 4 25.35 16.99 -6.24
CA LEU A 4 24.50 17.68 -5.27
C LEU A 4 23.09 17.92 -5.80
N GLU A 5 22.95 18.20 -7.10
CA GLU A 5 21.66 18.42 -7.75
C GLU A 5 20.78 17.16 -7.66
N LEU A 6 21.36 15.99 -7.93
CA LEU A 6 20.69 14.70 -7.75
C LEU A 6 20.25 14.44 -6.30
N ILE A 7 21.09 14.79 -5.33
CA ILE A 7 20.77 14.63 -3.91
C ILE A 7 19.62 15.55 -3.52
N ASP A 8 19.64 16.80 -3.99
CA ASP A 8 18.59 17.79 -3.73
C ASP A 8 17.25 17.37 -4.36
N ASP A 9 17.26 16.85 -5.60
CA ASP A 9 16.07 16.32 -6.28
C ASP A 9 15.47 15.10 -5.55
N LEU A 10 16.32 14.14 -5.17
CA LEU A 10 15.91 12.97 -4.39
C LEU A 10 15.33 13.40 -3.05
N TYR A 11 15.96 14.35 -2.36
CA TYR A 11 15.46 14.89 -1.11
C TYR A 11 14.10 15.58 -1.28
N ALA A 12 13.93 16.41 -2.32
CA ALA A 12 12.68 17.10 -2.63
C ALA A 12 11.53 16.14 -2.98
N SER A 13 11.84 14.98 -3.58
CA SER A 13 10.85 13.95 -3.92
C SER A 13 10.28 13.21 -2.70
N LEU A 14 10.95 13.29 -1.54
CA LEU A 14 10.52 12.60 -0.32
C LEU A 14 9.37 13.34 0.38
N PRO A 15 8.42 12.61 1.02
CA PRO A 15 7.47 13.20 1.96
C PRO A 15 8.16 13.90 3.13
N LYS A 16 7.56 14.96 3.69
CA LYS A 16 8.11 15.76 4.80
C LYS A 16 8.59 14.92 6.00
N GLU A 17 7.89 13.84 6.32
CA GLU A 17 8.26 12.95 7.42
C GLU A 17 9.53 12.13 7.11
N ARG A 18 9.66 11.64 5.87
CA ARG A 18 10.87 10.95 5.39
C ARG A 18 12.07 11.89 5.27
N GLN A 19 11.83 13.15 4.88
CA GLN A 19 12.88 14.18 4.87
C GLN A 19 13.44 14.42 6.28
N LYS A 20 12.58 14.52 7.30
CA LYS A 20 13.01 14.64 8.71
C LYS A 20 13.77 13.40 9.18
N GLU A 21 13.31 12.21 8.81
CA GLU A 21 13.99 10.94 9.13
C GLU A 21 15.42 10.93 8.56
N LEU A 22 15.56 11.28 7.28
CA LEU A 22 16.85 11.32 6.59
C LEU A 22 17.81 12.34 7.22
N ILE A 23 17.36 13.56 7.48
CA ILE A 23 18.18 14.59 8.15
C ILE A 23 18.59 14.13 9.55
N THR A 24 17.70 13.43 10.27
CA THR A 24 18.03 12.87 11.59
C THR A 24 19.11 11.80 11.48
N LYS A 25 19.04 10.89 10.51
CA LYS A 25 20.05 9.85 10.28
C LYS A 25 21.41 10.42 9.85
N LEU A 26 21.40 11.39 8.94
CA LEU A 26 22.62 11.99 8.38
C LEU A 26 23.39 12.86 9.36
N PHE A 27 22.68 13.61 10.19
CA PHE A 27 23.28 14.64 11.02
C PHE A 27 23.10 14.39 12.51
N ASN A 28 22.37 13.36 12.91
CA ASN A 28 22.10 13.03 14.31
C ASN A 28 21.66 14.25 15.14
N LYS A 29 20.81 15.11 14.54
CA LYS A 29 20.38 16.42 15.08
C LYS A 29 21.51 17.44 15.37
N SER A 30 22.74 17.19 14.93
CA SER A 30 23.89 18.09 15.09
C SER A 30 23.80 19.30 14.17
N LYS A 31 23.49 20.47 14.75
CA LYS A 31 23.48 21.77 14.04
C LYS A 31 24.82 22.10 13.38
N GLN A 32 25.93 21.72 14.01
CA GLN A 32 27.28 21.95 13.50
C GLN A 32 27.54 21.14 12.22
N SER A 33 27.15 19.86 12.21
CA SER A 33 27.31 18.98 11.05
C SER A 33 26.42 19.40 9.87
N MET A 34 25.19 19.85 10.14
CA MET A 34 24.30 20.45 9.14
C MET A 34 24.90 21.71 8.51
N GLY A 35 25.36 22.64 9.36
CA GLY A 35 25.94 23.91 8.90
C GLY A 35 27.26 23.73 8.15
N TYR A 36 28.04 22.69 8.46
CA TYR A 36 29.22 22.32 7.68
C TYR A 36 28.82 21.85 6.27
N PHE A 37 27.89 20.89 6.17
CA PHE A 37 27.41 20.37 4.89
C PHE A 37 26.82 21.46 3.99
N HIS A 38 26.03 22.40 4.53
CA HIS A 38 25.49 23.50 3.74
C HIS A 38 26.57 24.41 3.13
N ARG A 39 27.73 24.55 3.80
CA ARG A 39 28.83 25.44 3.38
C ARG A 39 29.83 24.76 2.46
N THR A 40 30.25 23.55 2.79
CA THR A 40 31.30 22.85 2.04
C THR A 40 30.73 21.99 0.93
N LYS A 41 29.46 21.59 1.05
CA LYS A 41 28.83 20.57 0.19
C LYS A 41 29.60 19.25 0.17
N ASP A 42 30.44 19.04 1.18
CA ASP A 42 31.20 17.81 1.40
C ASP A 42 30.51 16.96 2.45
N ILE A 43 30.53 15.65 2.21
CA ILE A 43 29.98 14.63 3.09
C ILE A 43 31.05 13.57 3.31
N THR A 44 31.12 13.05 4.53
CA THR A 44 32.01 11.94 4.85
C THR A 44 31.48 10.64 4.25
N LEU A 45 32.35 9.65 4.02
CA LEU A 45 31.96 8.34 3.48
C LEU A 45 30.83 7.71 4.31
N SER A 46 30.93 7.74 5.64
CA SER A 46 29.88 7.22 6.54
C SER A 46 28.51 7.87 6.32
N LYS A 47 28.46 9.17 6.03
CA LYS A 47 27.19 9.85 5.74
C LYS A 47 26.69 9.54 4.32
N LEU A 48 27.60 9.28 3.38
CA LEU A 48 27.26 8.80 2.06
C LEU A 48 26.68 7.38 2.10
N GLU A 49 27.20 6.51 2.97
CA GLU A 49 26.64 5.19 3.27
C GLU A 49 25.22 5.30 3.82
N VAL A 50 24.98 6.22 4.75
CA VAL A 50 23.62 6.50 5.25
C VAL A 50 22.68 6.95 4.13
N LEU A 51 23.14 7.77 3.18
CA LEU A 51 22.34 8.15 2.00
C LEU A 51 22.06 6.96 1.08
N ALA A 52 23.08 6.16 0.79
CA ALA A 52 22.99 4.96 -0.02
C ALA A 52 21.99 3.96 0.57
N ASP A 53 22.11 3.68 1.86
CA ASP A 53 21.20 2.79 2.59
C ASP A 53 19.78 3.33 2.62
N PHE A 54 19.60 4.64 2.80
CA PHE A 54 18.28 5.25 2.86
C PHE A 54 17.53 5.20 1.53
N PHE A 55 18.24 5.44 0.41
CA PHE A 55 17.66 5.42 -0.93
C PHE A 55 17.75 4.06 -1.63
N GLY A 56 18.45 3.08 -1.04
CA GLY A 56 18.70 1.78 -1.66
C GLY A 56 19.61 1.86 -2.89
N MET A 57 20.47 2.88 -2.97
CA MET A 57 21.32 3.16 -4.13
C MET A 57 22.79 2.87 -3.81
N PRO A 58 23.60 2.39 -4.77
CA PRO A 58 25.03 2.24 -4.54
C PRO A 58 25.70 3.60 -4.31
N LEU A 59 26.76 3.64 -3.49
CA LEU A 59 27.52 4.87 -3.16
C LEU A 59 27.95 5.65 -4.40
N ASP A 60 28.35 4.93 -5.45
CA ASP A 60 28.82 5.54 -6.69
C ASP A 60 27.72 6.34 -7.40
N TYR A 61 26.45 6.00 -7.22
CA TYR A 61 25.30 6.71 -7.81
C TYR A 61 25.34 8.22 -7.53
N PHE A 62 25.82 8.60 -6.34
CA PHE A 62 25.86 9.98 -5.90
C PHE A 62 27.12 10.73 -6.39
N ARG A 63 28.04 10.10 -7.12
CA ARG A 63 29.27 10.74 -7.61
C ARG A 63 28.97 11.60 -8.85
N GLN A 64 29.54 12.80 -8.89
CA GLN A 64 29.46 13.72 -10.02
C GLN A 64 30.11 13.10 -11.25
N GLY A 65 29.45 13.21 -12.40
CA GLY A 65 29.92 12.61 -13.65
C GLY A 65 29.68 11.10 -13.74
N ASN A 66 28.99 10.49 -12.75
CA ASN A 66 28.65 9.09 -12.87
C ASN A 66 27.61 8.90 -13.99
N GLY A 67 27.90 7.99 -14.91
CA GLY A 67 27.07 7.65 -16.07
C GLY A 67 25.81 6.87 -15.74
N PHE A 68 25.50 6.70 -14.45
CA PHE A 68 24.22 6.20 -13.91
C PHE A 68 23.03 7.12 -14.23
N LYS A 69 23.06 7.81 -15.38
CA LYS A 69 21.80 8.20 -16.03
C LYS A 69 21.05 6.91 -16.27
N ALA A 70 19.79 6.86 -15.85
CA ALA A 70 18.83 5.80 -16.13
C ALA A 70 18.85 5.42 -17.62
N LYS A 71 19.80 4.58 -18.01
CA LYS A 71 19.88 3.97 -19.33
C LYS A 71 18.84 2.88 -19.27
N ASN A 72 17.65 3.25 -19.74
CA ASN A 72 16.49 2.40 -19.93
C ASN A 72 16.89 0.95 -20.24
N LEU A 73 16.54 0.05 -19.31
CA LEU A 73 15.86 -1.22 -19.49
C LEU A 73 16.35 -2.26 -20.54
N GLN A 74 17.40 -2.07 -21.34
CA GLN A 74 17.61 -2.97 -22.49
C GLN A 74 19.06 -3.26 -22.90
N SER A 75 20.05 -3.23 -22.00
CA SER A 75 21.36 -3.74 -22.40
C SER A 75 22.12 -4.37 -21.26
N ASN A 76 22.26 -5.68 -21.37
CA ASN A 76 23.17 -6.54 -20.64
C ASN A 76 24.59 -5.97 -20.57
N ALA A 77 24.91 -5.26 -19.49
CA ALA A 77 26.24 -5.12 -18.93
C ALA A 77 26.04 -4.61 -17.49
N ASP A 78 26.56 -5.35 -16.50
CA ASP A 78 26.49 -5.09 -15.06
C ASP A 78 25.22 -5.60 -14.34
N GLY A 79 25.09 -6.93 -14.34
CA GLY A 79 23.91 -7.69 -13.92
C GLY A 79 23.48 -7.64 -12.44
N ASN A 80 24.03 -6.78 -11.57
CA ASN A 80 23.59 -6.69 -10.16
C ASN A 80 22.93 -5.35 -9.80
N THR A 81 23.38 -4.25 -10.40
CA THR A 81 22.85 -2.90 -10.13
C THR A 81 21.58 -2.62 -10.92
N SER A 82 21.44 -3.18 -12.13
CA SER A 82 20.19 -3.13 -12.91
C SER A 82 19.09 -4.01 -12.32
N LEU A 83 19.43 -5.12 -11.69
CA LEU A 83 18.46 -5.99 -11.01
C LEU A 83 17.88 -5.30 -9.78
N ASN A 84 18.71 -4.65 -8.96
CA ASN A 84 18.23 -4.03 -7.71
C ASN A 84 17.23 -2.89 -7.96
N MET A 85 17.45 -2.06 -8.98
CA MET A 85 16.52 -0.98 -9.35
C MET A 85 15.23 -1.53 -10.00
N GLY A 86 15.34 -2.57 -10.83
CA GLY A 86 14.18 -3.28 -11.37
C GLY A 86 13.32 -3.87 -10.25
N LEU A 87 13.96 -4.60 -9.33
CA LEU A 87 13.33 -5.21 -8.16
C LEU A 87 12.72 -4.17 -7.22
N MET A 88 13.33 -2.98 -7.06
CA MET A 88 12.77 -1.92 -6.21
C MET A 88 11.53 -1.28 -6.83
N MET A 89 11.54 -1.04 -8.15
CA MET A 89 10.36 -0.55 -8.87
C MET A 89 9.24 -1.59 -8.90
N GLU A 90 9.59 -2.86 -9.12
CA GLU A 90 8.65 -3.97 -9.09
C GLU A 90 8.04 -4.13 -7.69
N ASN A 91 8.84 -4.11 -6.62
CA ASN A 91 8.33 -4.14 -5.25
C ASN A 91 7.37 -2.99 -4.95
N LYS A 92 7.68 -1.78 -5.42
CA LYS A 92 6.78 -0.63 -5.25
C LYS A 92 5.46 -0.83 -6.01
N SER A 93 5.52 -1.32 -7.25
CA SER A 93 4.34 -1.65 -8.06
C SER A 93 3.50 -2.74 -7.39
N LEU A 94 4.13 -3.83 -6.95
CA LEU A 94 3.49 -4.92 -6.21
C LEU A 94 2.85 -4.43 -4.92
N SER A 95 3.53 -3.56 -4.16
CA SER A 95 2.97 -2.97 -2.93
C SER A 95 1.70 -2.16 -3.24
N MET A 96 1.70 -1.35 -4.30
CA MET A 96 0.52 -0.60 -4.72
C MET A 96 -0.64 -1.53 -5.13
N GLN A 97 -0.34 -2.60 -5.87
CA GLN A 97 -1.34 -3.60 -6.26
C GLN A 97 -1.92 -4.32 -5.04
N VAL A 98 -1.09 -4.69 -4.05
CA VAL A 98 -1.55 -5.33 -2.80
C VAL A 98 -2.50 -4.42 -2.04
N GLU A 99 -2.17 -3.13 -1.89
CA GLU A 99 -3.07 -2.19 -1.22
C GLU A 99 -4.39 -2.00 -1.99
N SER A 100 -4.33 -1.92 -3.32
CA SER A 100 -5.55 -1.90 -4.14
C SER A 100 -6.40 -3.17 -4.01
N MET A 101 -5.77 -4.34 -3.89
CA MET A 101 -6.51 -5.59 -3.70
C MET A 101 -7.15 -5.65 -2.32
N LYS A 102 -6.47 -5.19 -1.27
CA LYS A 102 -7.03 -5.11 0.08
C LYS A 102 -8.29 -4.23 0.13
N THR A 103 -8.29 -3.08 -0.53
CA THR A 103 -9.48 -2.20 -0.55
C THR A 103 -10.64 -2.85 -1.30
N ILE A 104 -10.38 -3.55 -2.40
CA ILE A 104 -11.40 -4.30 -3.15
C ILE A 104 -11.96 -5.46 -2.30
N ILE A 105 -11.12 -6.19 -1.58
CA ILE A 105 -11.55 -7.27 -0.68
C ILE A 105 -12.46 -6.72 0.42
N ALA A 106 -12.06 -5.62 1.07
CA ALA A 106 -12.89 -4.98 2.10
C ALA A 106 -14.28 -4.58 1.56
N ALA A 107 -14.34 -3.98 0.37
CA ALA A 107 -15.61 -3.62 -0.27
C ALA A 107 -16.46 -4.86 -0.63
N LYS A 108 -15.82 -5.95 -1.07
CA LYS A 108 -16.51 -7.22 -1.34
C LYS A 108 -17.04 -7.87 -0.07
N ASP A 109 -16.28 -7.83 1.03
CA ASP A 109 -16.73 -8.35 2.33
C ASP A 109 -17.95 -7.59 2.86
N GLU A 110 -18.00 -6.27 2.71
CA GLU A 110 -19.18 -5.46 3.02
C GLU A 110 -20.39 -5.85 2.15
N THR A 111 -20.15 -6.08 0.86
CA THR A 111 -21.19 -6.54 -0.07
C THR A 111 -21.75 -7.90 0.32
N ILE A 112 -20.88 -8.86 0.67
CA ILE A 112 -21.28 -10.20 1.13
C ILE A 112 -22.09 -10.11 2.42
N LYS A 113 -21.68 -9.26 3.37
CA LYS A 113 -22.46 -9.01 4.60
C LYS A 113 -23.86 -8.49 4.29
N ALA A 114 -23.97 -7.51 3.39
CA ALA A 114 -25.27 -6.96 2.97
C ALA A 114 -26.14 -8.01 2.25
N GLN A 115 -25.55 -8.90 1.44
CA GLN A 115 -26.31 -9.99 0.82
C GLN A 115 -26.80 -11.01 1.86
N ASN A 116 -25.96 -11.35 2.84
CA ASN A 116 -26.33 -12.28 3.90
C ASN A 116 -27.48 -11.75 4.78
N THR A 117 -27.52 -10.45 5.08
CA THR A 117 -28.64 -9.87 5.82
C THR A 117 -29.94 -9.93 5.02
N VAL A 118 -29.89 -9.69 3.71
CA VAL A 118 -31.05 -9.85 2.81
C VAL A 118 -31.53 -11.30 2.77
N ILE A 119 -30.62 -12.26 2.66
CA ILE A 119 -30.97 -13.70 2.69
C ILE A 119 -31.65 -14.07 4.02
N GLN A 120 -31.12 -13.59 5.15
CA GLN A 120 -31.72 -13.83 6.47
C GLN A 120 -33.12 -13.23 6.56
N LEU A 121 -33.33 -12.02 6.02
CA LEU A 121 -34.64 -11.37 6.00
C LEU A 121 -35.64 -12.19 5.17
N PHE A 122 -35.24 -12.66 3.99
CA PHE A 122 -36.10 -13.50 3.14
C PHE A 122 -36.43 -14.83 3.81
N ARG A 123 -35.47 -15.48 4.47
CA ARG A 123 -35.74 -16.71 5.23
C ARG A 123 -36.77 -16.48 6.34
N ALA A 124 -36.60 -15.42 7.13
CA ALA A 124 -37.56 -15.06 8.17
C ALA A 124 -38.96 -14.74 7.62
N GLN A 125 -39.05 -14.13 6.44
CA GLN A 125 -40.34 -13.89 5.76
C GLN A 125 -40.99 -15.20 5.31
N MET A 126 -40.23 -16.14 4.75
CA MET A 126 -40.74 -17.45 4.35
C MET A 126 -41.22 -18.25 5.56
N ASP A 127 -40.43 -18.29 6.65
CA ASP A 127 -40.81 -19.01 7.87
C ASP A 127 -42.14 -18.46 8.45
N ASN A 128 -42.29 -17.13 8.48
CA ASN A 128 -43.54 -16.50 8.91
C ASN A 128 -44.73 -16.78 7.98
N ALA A 129 -44.49 -16.89 6.67
CA ALA A 129 -45.52 -17.22 5.70
C ALA A 129 -46.00 -18.68 5.86
N VAL A 130 -45.07 -19.62 6.07
CA VAL A 130 -45.36 -21.03 6.32
C VAL A 130 -46.16 -21.22 7.60
N SER A 131 -45.78 -20.56 8.70
CA SER A 131 -46.54 -20.62 9.96
C SER A 131 -47.96 -20.05 9.83
N ARG A 132 -48.14 -18.96 9.08
CA ARG A 132 -49.48 -18.39 8.84
C ARG A 132 -50.37 -19.31 8.00
N ASP A 133 -49.81 -20.04 7.04
CA ASP A 133 -50.58 -20.97 6.20
C ASP A 133 -50.98 -22.24 6.97
N SER A 134 -50.11 -22.75 7.85
CA SER A 134 -50.46 -23.87 8.75
C SER A 134 -51.57 -23.51 9.75
N ASP A 135 -51.57 -22.28 10.27
CA ASP A 135 -52.61 -21.81 11.18
C ASP A 135 -53.96 -21.63 10.46
N ARG A 136 -53.94 -21.23 9.19
CA ARG A 136 -55.15 -21.11 8.34
C ARG A 136 -55.73 -22.46 7.93
N ALA A 137 -54.88 -23.46 7.68
CA ALA A 137 -55.31 -24.80 7.31
C ALA A 137 -56.00 -25.53 8.48
N THR A 138 -55.52 -25.34 9.72
CA THR A 138 -56.14 -25.91 10.92
C THR A 138 -57.48 -25.25 11.27
N THR A 139 -57.67 -23.95 10.97
CA THR A 139 -58.98 -23.29 11.17
C THR A 139 -60.03 -23.73 10.15
N ARG A 140 -59.65 -23.99 8.89
CA ARG A 140 -60.59 -24.44 7.84
C ARG A 140 -61.01 -25.90 7.96
N GLY A 141 -60.19 -26.78 8.53
CA GLY A 141 -60.52 -28.20 8.72
C GLY A 141 -61.54 -28.48 9.84
N SER A 142 -62.00 -27.45 10.55
CA SER A 142 -62.90 -27.59 11.71
C SER A 142 -64.35 -27.16 11.43
N ASP A 143 -64.65 -26.60 10.24
CA ASP A 143 -65.96 -25.99 9.92
C ASP A 143 -66.87 -26.84 9.02
N ASP A 144 -66.45 -28.03 8.58
CA ASP A 144 -67.31 -28.95 7.79
C ASP A 144 -68.20 -29.85 8.70
N GLY A 145 -68.64 -29.28 9.83
CA GLY A 145 -69.64 -29.87 10.71
C GLY A 145 -71.03 -29.72 10.11
N TYR A 146 -71.47 -30.78 9.41
CA TYR A 146 -72.83 -31.03 8.93
C TYR A 146 -73.93 -30.31 9.75
N TYR A 147 -74.51 -29.25 9.18
CA TYR A 147 -75.79 -28.72 9.62
C TYR A 147 -76.94 -29.62 9.11
N TYR A 148 -77.85 -29.93 10.03
CA TYR A 148 -79.22 -30.49 9.96
C TYR A 148 -79.88 -30.54 8.56
N ILE A 149 -80.75 -31.52 8.22
CA ILE A 149 -82.05 -31.89 8.85
C ILE A 149 -82.36 -33.37 8.57
#